data_AF-A0A7C2SYR4-F1
#
_entry.id   AF-A0A7C2SYR4-F1
#
_cell.length_a   1.000
_cell.length_b   1.000
_cell.length_c   1.000
_cell.angle_alpha   90.00
_cell.angle_beta   90.00
_cell.angle_gamma   90.00
#
_symmetry.space_group_name_H-M   'P 1'
#
loop_
_entity.id
_entity.type
_entity.pdbx_description
1 polymer ?
#
loop_
_entity_poly.entity_id
_entity_poly.type
_entity_poly.pdbx_seq_one_letter_code
_entity_poly.pdbx_strand_id
1 'polypeptide(L)'
;MGEQVETPFPSGCRAAVSLTFDDGMRSQLEVAVPLLNDRNLRATFYLNPRGTTPESDDWQERWAAWKEVAEQGHELGNHSLTHP
;
A
#
# COMPACT_ATOMS: atom_id res chain seq x y z
N MET A 1 20.88 8.78 -33.41
CA MET A 1 21.29 8.58 -32.01
C MET A 1 20.35 9.43 -31.17
N GLY A 2 19.45 8.81 -30.40
CA GLY A 2 18.48 9.53 -29.58
C GLY A 2 19.16 10.16 -28.37
N GLU A 3 18.80 11.40 -28.06
CA GLU A 3 19.25 12.12 -26.86
C GLU A 3 18.96 11.29 -25.61
N GLN A 4 20.00 10.96 -24.85
CA GLN A 4 19.81 10.43 -23.50
C GLN A 4 19.38 11.60 -22.62
N VAL A 5 18.10 11.64 -22.26
CA VAL A 5 17.59 12.59 -21.28
C VAL A 5 18.16 12.18 -19.92
N GLU A 6 19.01 13.01 -19.34
CA GLU A 6 19.52 12.81 -17.99
C GLU A 6 18.38 13.08 -17.01
N THR A 7 17.99 12.06 -16.24
CA THR A 7 16.87 12.11 -15.31
C THR A 7 17.36 11.80 -13.90
N PRO A 8 16.81 12.44 -12.85
CA PRO A 8 17.19 12.12 -11.46
C PRO A 8 16.69 10.74 -11.01
N PHE A 9 15.80 10.10 -11.77
CA PHE A 9 15.26 8.78 -11.44
C PHE A 9 16.15 7.65 -11.99
N PRO A 10 16.22 6.52 -11.28
CA PRO A 10 17.06 5.39 -11.68
C PRO A 10 16.65 4.83 -13.05
N SER A 11 17.58 4.11 -13.67
CA SER A 11 17.36 3.37 -14.92
C SER A 11 16.91 4.24 -16.12
N GLY A 12 17.19 5.54 -16.09
CA GLY A 12 16.81 6.47 -17.17
C GLY A 12 15.31 6.76 -17.25
N CYS A 13 14.57 6.47 -16.17
CA CYS A 13 13.15 6.77 -16.08
C CYS A 13 12.89 8.28 -16.02
N ARG A 14 11.88 8.78 -16.73
CA ARG A 14 11.56 10.23 -16.73
C ARG A 14 10.79 10.69 -15.49
N ALA A 15 10.21 9.76 -14.76
CA ALA A 15 9.39 10.01 -13.57
C ALA A 15 9.38 8.77 -12.67
N ALA A 16 8.93 8.96 -11.44
CA ALA A 16 8.51 7.90 -10.53
C ALA A 16 7.03 8.07 -10.19
N VAL A 17 6.36 6.96 -9.89
CA VAL A 17 4.97 6.93 -9.40
C VAL A 17 4.96 6.17 -8.09
N SER A 18 4.31 6.74 -7.07
CA SER A 18 4.04 6.06 -5.80
C SER A 18 2.55 5.78 -5.70
N LEU A 19 2.19 4.53 -5.38
CA LEU A 19 0.81 4.11 -5.17
C LEU A 19 0.59 3.98 -3.67
N THR A 20 -0.31 4.79 -3.12
CA THR A 20 -0.64 4.79 -1.70
C THR A 20 -2.14 4.58 -1.48
N PHE A 21 -2.48 3.91 -0.39
CA PHE A 21 -3.85 3.65 0.01
C PHE A 21 -4.00 3.93 1.51
N ASP A 22 -5.09 4.59 1.87
CA ASP A 22 -5.35 5.00 3.25
C ASP A 22 -6.46 4.13 3.87
N ASP A 23 -6.64 4.22 5.19
CA ASP A 23 -7.74 3.61 5.95
C ASP A 23 -7.67 2.09 6.18
N GLY A 24 -6.85 1.37 5.42
CA GLY A 24 -6.79 -0.09 5.50
C GLY A 24 -8.15 -0.75 5.20
N MET A 25 -8.80 -0.30 4.11
CA MET A 25 -10.12 -0.78 3.70
C MET A 25 -10.08 -2.24 3.24
N ARG A 26 -11.21 -2.96 3.42
CA ARG A 26 -11.38 -4.33 2.94
C ARG A 26 -11.16 -4.49 1.43
N SER A 27 -11.59 -3.51 0.63
CA SER A 27 -11.39 -3.51 -0.83
C SER A 27 -9.91 -3.50 -1.22
N GLN A 28 -9.03 -2.99 -0.37
CA GLN A 28 -7.59 -3.00 -0.63
C GLN A 28 -7.04 -4.42 -0.52
N LEU A 29 -7.47 -5.17 0.49
CA LEU A 29 -7.10 -6.58 0.67
C LEU A 29 -7.68 -7.47 -0.43
N GLU A 30 -8.97 -7.28 -0.77
CA GLU A 30 -9.68 -8.18 -1.68
C GLU A 30 -9.45 -7.88 -3.17
N VAL A 31 -9.10 -6.63 -3.51
CA VAL A 31 -8.99 -6.19 -4.90
C VAL A 31 -7.63 -5.59 -5.21
N ALA A 32 -7.18 -4.60 -4.44
CA ALA A 32 -5.96 -3.86 -4.78
C ALA A 32 -4.71 -4.74 -4.67
N VAL A 33 -4.51 -5.42 -3.54
CA VAL A 33 -3.34 -6.28 -3.28
C VAL A 33 -3.20 -7.39 -4.34
N PRO A 34 -4.25 -8.18 -4.66
CA PRO A 34 -4.16 -9.18 -5.72
C PRO A 34 -3.76 -8.60 -7.07
N LEU A 35 -4.33 -7.45 -7.47
CA LEU A 35 -4.03 -6.82 -8.76
C LEU A 35 -2.62 -6.23 -8.83
N LEU A 36 -2.12 -5.70 -7.71
CA LEU A 36 -0.76 -5.20 -7.58
C LEU A 36 0.25 -6.34 -7.69
N ASN A 37 0.03 -7.44 -6.97
CA ASN A 37 0.86 -8.63 -7.02
C ASN A 37 0.92 -9.25 -8.42
N ASP A 38 -0.24 -9.40 -9.07
CA ASP A 38 -0.36 -9.91 -10.45
C ASP A 38 0.45 -9.05 -11.44
N ARG A 39 0.55 -7.74 -11.20
CA ARG A 39 1.32 -6.79 -12.02
C ARG A 39 2.77 -6.61 -11.53
N ASN A 40 3.19 -7.33 -10.50
CA ASN A 40 4.48 -7.16 -9.84
C ASN A 40 4.75 -5.69 -9.42
N LEU A 41 3.71 -5.00 -8.94
CA LEU A 41 3.77 -3.63 -8.45
C LEU A 41 3.76 -3.62 -6.92
N ARG A 42 4.49 -2.66 -6.34
CA ARG A 42 4.50 -2.40 -4.90
C ARG A 42 3.72 -1.13 -4.59
N ALA A 43 3.20 -1.06 -3.36
CA ALA A 43 2.39 0.05 -2.87
C ALA A 43 2.62 0.22 -1.36
N THR A 44 2.25 1.39 -0.85
CA THR A 44 2.24 1.70 0.58
C THR A 44 0.80 1.77 1.09
N PHE A 45 0.50 1.08 2.18
CA PHE A 45 -0.81 1.09 2.83
C PHE A 45 -0.72 1.78 4.19
N TYR A 46 -1.39 2.92 4.35
CA TYR A 46 -1.49 3.64 5.61
C TYR A 46 -2.69 3.12 6.41
N LEU A 47 -2.41 2.51 7.56
CA LEU A 47 -3.39 1.79 8.36
C LEU A 47 -3.78 2.54 9.63
N ASN A 48 -5.08 2.55 9.94
CA ASN A 48 -5.61 2.99 11.22
C ASN A 48 -5.67 1.82 12.22
N PRO A 49 -5.28 2.04 13.50
CA PRO A 49 -5.43 1.04 14.56
C PRO A 49 -6.89 0.65 14.78
N ARG A 50 -7.80 1.63 14.74
CA ARG A 50 -9.25 1.41 14.73
C ARG A 50 -9.70 1.19 13.30
N GLY A 51 -10.52 0.18 13.05
CA GLY A 51 -11.03 -0.07 11.69
C GLY A 51 -11.98 1.00 11.20
N THR A 52 -12.29 0.96 9.91
CA THR A 52 -13.29 1.84 9.28
C THR A 52 -14.72 1.49 9.67
N THR A 53 -14.93 0.34 10.32
CA THR A 53 -16.24 -0.15 10.77
C THR A 53 -16.22 -0.40 12.29
N PRO A 54 -17.28 -0.03 13.03
CA PRO A 54 -17.39 -0.31 14.46
C PRO A 54 -17.50 -1.80 14.81
N GLU A 55 -17.77 -2.67 13.83
CA GLU A 55 -18.20 -4.05 14.06
C GLU A 55 -17.07 -5.04 14.39
N SER A 56 -15.79 -4.65 14.26
CA SER A 56 -14.65 -5.52 14.54
C SER A 56 -13.68 -4.86 15.51
N ASP A 57 -13.95 -4.99 16.81
CA ASP A 57 -13.06 -4.56 17.90
C ASP A 57 -11.82 -5.48 18.06
N ASP A 58 -11.77 -6.60 17.32
CA ASP A 58 -10.58 -7.45 17.27
C ASP A 58 -9.56 -6.91 16.25
N TRP A 59 -8.62 -6.12 16.77
CA TRP A 59 -7.51 -5.59 16.00
C TRP A 59 -6.53 -6.67 15.52
N GLN A 60 -6.47 -7.83 16.17
CA GLN A 60 -5.52 -8.91 15.88
C GLN A 60 -5.94 -9.64 14.61
N GLU A 61 -7.24 -9.96 14.50
CA GLU A 61 -7.83 -10.53 13.29
C GLU A 61 -7.68 -9.57 12.09
N ARG A 62 -7.93 -8.28 12.29
CA ARG A 62 -7.72 -7.27 11.23
C ARG A 62 -6.27 -7.19 10.78
N TRP A 63 -5.31 -7.21 11.71
CA TRP A 63 -3.89 -7.07 11.38
C TRP A 63 -3.26 -8.32 10.78
N ALA A 64 -3.86 -9.50 10.96
CA ALA A 64 -3.34 -10.75 10.41
C ALA A 64 -3.16 -10.67 8.88
N ALA A 65 -4.19 -10.22 8.16
CA ALA A 65 -4.12 -10.04 6.71
C ALA A 65 -3.06 -9.01 6.29
N TRP A 66 -2.92 -7.91 7.05
CA TRP A 66 -1.92 -6.88 6.75
C TRP A 66 -0.49 -7.35 6.96
N LYS A 67 -0.23 -8.27 7.91
CA LYS A 67 1.09 -8.90 8.04
C LYS A 67 1.48 -9.67 6.78
N GLU A 68 0.55 -10.45 6.21
CA GLU A 68 0.80 -11.15 4.96
C GLU A 68 1.06 -10.18 3.80
N VAL A 69 0.35 -9.04 3.74
CA VAL A 69 0.59 -7.98 2.75
C VAL A 69 2.00 -7.40 2.86
N ALA A 70 2.51 -7.19 4.07
CA ALA A 70 3.90 -6.76 4.28
C ALA A 70 4.91 -7.83 3.82
N GLU A 71 4.67 -9.10 4.14
CA GLU A 71 5.50 -10.23 3.71
C GLU A 71 5.53 -10.39 2.19
N GLN A 72 4.46 -9.99 1.50
CA GLN A 72 4.41 -9.96 0.04
C GLN A 72 5.29 -8.84 -0.56
N GLY A 73 5.77 -7.88 0.24
CA GLY A 73 6.69 -6.82 -0.18
C GLY A 73 6.07 -5.42 -0.29
N HIS A 74 4.85 -5.23 0.23
CA HIS A 74 4.24 -3.91 0.36
C HIS A 74 4.72 -3.20 1.62
N GLU A 75 4.71 -1.87 1.60
CA GLU A 75 5.01 -1.06 2.78
C GLU A 75 3.74 -0.82 3.59
N LEU A 76 3.83 -0.87 4.92
CA LEU A 76 2.76 -0.47 5.83
C LEU A 76 3.16 0.79 6.59
N GLY A 77 2.32 1.83 6.51
CA GLY A 77 2.45 3.08 7.23
C GLY A 77 1.39 3.26 8.31
N ASN A 78 1.60 4.20 9.23
CA ASN A 78 0.62 4.58 10.25
C ASN A 78 -0.27 5.73 9.76
N HIS A 79 -1.59 5.59 9.84
CA HIS A 79 -2.56 6.63 9.44
C HIS A 79 -3.23 7.37 10.61
N SER A 80 -2.52 7.54 11.72
CA SER A 80 -3.04 8.03 13.01
C SER A 80 -4.12 7.13 13.65
N LEU A 81 -4.59 7.50 14.84
CA LEU A 81 -5.52 6.68 15.63
C LEU A 81 -6.96 6.69 15.11
N THR A 82 -7.47 7.84 14.67
CA THR A 82 -8.89 8.03 14.30
C THR A 82 -9.08 8.66 12.93
N HIS A 83 -8.03 8.71 12.11
CA HIS A 83 -7.93 9.59 10.95
C HIS A 83 -7.84 11.07 11.42
N PRO A 84 -7.05 11.94 10.77
CA PRO A 84 -7.16 13.39 10.99
C PRO A 84 -8.57 13.89 10.67
#